data_AF-A0A075B1K5-F1
#
_entry.id   AF-A0A075B1K5-F1
#
_cell.length_a   1.000
_cell.length_b   1.000
_cell.length_c   1.000
_cell.angle_alpha   90.00
_cell.angle_beta   90.00
_cell.angle_gamma   90.00
#
_symmetry.space_group_name_H-M   'P 1'
#
loop_
_entity.id
_entity.type
_entity.pdbx_description
1 polymer ?
#
loop_
_entity_poly.entity_id
_entity_poly.type
_entity_poly.pdbx_seq_one_letter_code
_entity_poly.pdbx_strand_id
1 'polypeptide(L)'
;MSFDIQEMIKMSKFYNQVLGIDANQLLCLEWHEVTNKFIELQEEYEFTFHQMNAHDIANRIMRKENYFIALYNKDIIDIKLGENHKNFENLSARNYTEYSKMRFRDFNEMDHLFQRRLNESIPFAELYLSQFPNLLFDAIGRFLVFVSGTVTVTLALVGLAKEEILFLEIGSGRSLVWYLGVFGAILAVSRCLMANETLLVDTKELMSNIIDKIHFIPSSWKRNPGSYKVKKEFERLYSYRIQSLIYEVVGVLVVPYILYFKMSKCSSEIIDFFREFSVHIQGIGRVCSFAVFDFKRHGNSIYGHKVDKVMQSNDGKMEASFLNFKV
;
A
#
# COMPACT_ATOMS: atom_id res chain seq x y z
N MET A 1 -9.98 -9.11 25.22
CA MET A 1 -11.43 -8.91 24.95
C MET A 1 -12.16 -8.18 26.07
N SER A 2 -12.28 -8.70 27.31
CA SER A 2 -12.95 -7.95 28.40
C SER A 2 -12.20 -6.66 28.82
N PHE A 3 -10.87 -6.69 28.83
CA PHE A 3 -10.02 -5.53 29.12
C PHE A 3 -10.18 -4.42 28.05
N ASP A 4 -10.22 -4.81 26.77
CA ASP A 4 -10.34 -3.86 25.66
C ASP A 4 -11.67 -3.10 25.69
N ILE A 5 -12.77 -3.78 26.06
CA ILE A 5 -14.10 -3.15 26.17
C ILE A 5 -14.12 -2.09 27.28
N GLN A 6 -13.46 -2.33 28.41
CA GLN A 6 -13.41 -1.36 29.50
C GLN A 6 -12.67 -0.08 29.10
N GLU A 7 -11.55 -0.22 28.40
CA GLU A 7 -10.80 0.93 27.88
C GLU A 7 -11.60 1.68 26.80
N MET A 8 -12.31 0.97 25.92
CA MET A 8 -13.21 1.60 24.95
C MET A 8 -14.35 2.38 25.61
N ILE A 9 -14.93 1.86 26.70
CA ILE A 9 -15.98 2.57 27.46
C ILE A 9 -15.40 3.82 28.13
N LYS A 10 -14.19 3.74 28.72
CA LYS A 10 -13.52 4.92 29.28
C LYS A 10 -13.27 5.97 28.19
N MET A 11 -12.81 5.54 27.01
CA MET A 11 -12.60 6.43 25.87
C MET A 11 -13.92 7.06 25.40
N SER A 12 -14.99 6.29 25.27
CA SER A 12 -16.31 6.82 24.93
C SER A 12 -16.79 7.86 25.94
N LYS A 13 -16.60 7.60 27.24
CA LYS A 13 -16.90 8.59 28.29
C LYS A 13 -16.03 9.85 28.15
N PHE A 14 -14.75 9.71 27.85
CA PHE A 14 -13.86 10.84 27.61
C PHE A 14 -14.34 11.71 26.44
N TYR A 15 -14.67 11.11 25.29
CA TYR A 15 -15.19 11.85 24.15
C TYR A 15 -16.50 12.58 24.47
N ASN A 16 -17.45 11.89 25.12
CA ASN A 16 -18.76 12.47 25.43
C ASN A 16 -18.71 13.52 26.54
N GLN A 17 -17.98 13.26 27.63
CA GLN A 17 -18.02 14.08 28.85
C GLN A 17 -16.95 15.18 28.87
N VAL A 18 -15.77 14.93 28.29
CA VAL A 18 -14.65 15.86 28.31
C VAL A 18 -14.58 16.66 27.02
N LEU A 19 -14.52 15.99 25.87
CA LEU A 19 -14.42 16.67 24.57
C LEU A 19 -15.77 17.24 24.08
N GLY A 20 -16.87 16.85 24.72
CA GLY A 20 -18.22 17.23 24.33
C GLY A 20 -18.59 16.77 22.91
N ILE A 21 -18.03 15.64 22.46
CA ILE A 21 -18.28 15.05 21.14
C ILE A 21 -19.18 13.84 21.31
N ASP A 22 -20.39 13.91 20.77
CA ASP A 22 -21.30 12.76 20.72
C ASP A 22 -20.86 11.72 19.67
N ALA A 23 -21.28 10.47 19.85
CA ALA A 23 -20.96 9.37 18.94
C ALA A 23 -21.41 9.64 17.49
N ASN A 24 -22.54 10.34 17.29
CA ASN A 24 -23.02 10.68 15.95
C ASN A 24 -22.16 11.77 15.29
N GLN A 25 -21.67 12.73 16.09
CA GLN A 25 -20.78 13.79 15.60
C GLN A 25 -19.41 13.23 15.21
N LEU A 26 -18.91 12.25 15.97
CA LEU A 26 -17.61 11.62 15.71
C LEU A 26 -17.48 11.05 14.29
N LEU A 27 -18.58 10.63 13.67
CA LEU A 27 -18.59 10.12 12.29
C LEU A 27 -18.39 11.21 11.22
N CYS A 28 -18.70 12.46 11.55
CA CYS A 28 -18.65 13.59 10.63
C CYS A 28 -17.46 14.52 10.87
N LEU A 29 -16.77 14.38 12.01
CA LEU A 29 -15.66 15.22 12.38
C LEU A 29 -14.37 14.77 11.70
N GLU A 30 -13.56 15.76 11.28
CA GLU A 30 -12.21 15.49 10.83
C GLU A 30 -11.25 15.35 12.02
N TRP A 31 -10.16 14.60 11.83
CA TRP A 31 -9.18 14.36 12.88
C TRP A 31 -8.57 15.67 13.44
N HIS A 32 -8.35 16.66 12.58
CA HIS A 32 -7.81 17.95 13.00
C HIS A 32 -8.73 18.67 14.00
N GLU A 33 -10.04 18.59 13.82
CA GLU A 33 -11.02 19.20 14.72
C GLU A 33 -11.00 18.54 16.10
N VAL A 34 -10.85 17.21 16.15
CA VAL A 34 -10.67 16.46 17.40
C VAL A 34 -9.38 16.87 18.09
N THR A 35 -8.29 17.02 17.35
CA THR A 35 -7.01 17.46 17.94
C THR A 35 -7.06 18.88 18.45
N ASN A 36 -7.75 19.80 17.77
CA ASN A 36 -7.87 21.19 18.21
C ASN A 36 -8.68 21.29 19.50
N LYS A 37 -9.82 20.60 19.58
CA LYS A 37 -10.60 20.51 20.83
C LYS A 37 -9.79 19.94 21.99
N PHE A 38 -8.96 18.93 21.71
CA PHE A 38 -8.08 18.37 22.73
C PHE A 38 -7.02 19.37 23.21
N ILE A 39 -6.42 20.15 22.30
CA ILE A 39 -5.43 21.19 22.64
C ILE A 39 -6.07 22.33 23.42
N GLU A 40 -7.27 22.77 23.06
CA GLU A 40 -8.02 23.82 23.77
C GLU A 40 -8.35 23.42 25.21
N LEU A 41 -8.84 22.20 25.41
CA LEU A 41 -9.22 21.68 26.74
C LEU A 41 -8.04 21.24 27.59
N GLN A 42 -6.84 21.22 27.01
CA GLN A 42 -5.63 20.84 27.73
C GLN A 42 -5.32 21.79 28.90
N GLU A 43 -5.57 23.08 28.72
CA GLU A 43 -5.32 24.10 29.75
C GLU A 43 -6.31 23.99 30.92
N GLU A 44 -7.55 23.55 30.65
CA GLU A 44 -8.61 23.46 31.66
C GLU A 44 -8.45 22.22 32.56
N TYR A 45 -8.03 21.09 32.01
CA TYR A 45 -8.02 19.80 32.72
C TYR A 45 -6.62 19.30 33.11
N GLU A 46 -5.56 20.07 32.84
CA GLU A 46 -4.15 19.73 33.12
C GLU A 46 -3.78 18.28 32.71
N PHE A 47 -4.24 17.81 31.55
CA PHE A 47 -4.03 16.41 31.12
C PHE A 47 -2.56 15.99 31.05
N THR A 48 -1.66 16.95 30.95
CA THR A 48 -0.21 16.71 30.87
C THR A 48 0.55 17.82 31.57
N PHE A 49 1.74 17.48 32.06
CA PHE A 49 2.66 18.42 32.72
C PHE A 49 3.23 19.51 31.80
N HIS A 50 2.91 19.51 30.49
CA HIS A 50 3.43 20.45 29.49
C HIS A 50 2.43 20.66 28.35
N GLN A 51 2.29 21.90 27.87
CA GLN A 51 1.43 22.23 26.72
C GLN A 51 1.85 21.42 25.49
N MET A 52 0.89 20.74 24.85
CA MET A 52 1.18 19.85 23.72
C MET A 52 0.67 20.45 22.43
N ASN A 53 1.50 20.40 21.40
CA ASN A 53 1.10 20.79 20.06
C ASN A 53 0.60 19.57 19.26
N ALA A 54 -0.05 19.82 18.13
CA ALA A 54 -0.47 18.76 17.21
C ALA A 54 0.70 17.85 16.78
N HIS A 55 1.90 18.41 16.63
CA HIS A 55 3.14 17.67 16.35
C HIS A 55 3.53 16.71 17.49
N ASP A 56 3.31 17.10 18.74
CA ASP A 56 3.61 16.27 19.90
C ASP A 56 2.61 15.11 20.03
N ILE A 57 1.33 15.39 19.73
CA ILE A 57 0.27 14.38 19.67
C ILE A 57 0.60 13.35 18.57
N ALA A 58 0.96 13.83 17.37
CA ALA A 58 1.35 12.96 16.27
C ALA A 58 2.57 12.10 16.64
N ASN A 59 3.62 12.68 17.24
CA ASN A 59 4.79 11.93 17.70
C ASN A 59 4.47 10.91 18.83
N ARG A 60 3.45 11.17 19.66
CA ARG A 60 2.98 10.18 20.65
C ARG A 60 2.29 9.00 19.99
N ILE A 61 1.39 9.26 19.03
CA ILE A 61 0.62 8.21 18.34
C ILE A 61 1.55 7.41 17.43
N MET A 62 2.34 8.10 16.62
CA MET A 62 3.21 7.54 15.58
C MET A 62 4.58 7.08 16.10
N ARG A 63 4.79 7.05 17.41
CA ARG A 63 6.12 6.86 18.01
C ARG A 63 6.83 5.64 17.45
N LYS A 64 6.13 4.51 17.38
CA LYS A 64 6.67 3.23 16.93
C LYS A 64 6.84 3.23 15.41
N GLU A 65 5.84 3.68 14.69
CA GLU A 65 5.76 3.74 13.24
C GLU A 65 6.87 4.63 12.67
N ASN A 66 7.15 5.78 13.28
CA ASN A 66 8.23 6.68 12.88
C ASN A 66 9.61 6.01 12.95
N TYR A 67 9.87 5.18 13.96
CA TYR A 67 11.11 4.38 14.01
C TYR A 67 11.15 3.34 12.91
N PHE A 68 10.05 2.65 12.61
CA PHE A 68 9.99 1.69 11.50
C PHE A 68 10.23 2.39 10.15
N ILE A 69 9.57 3.51 9.90
CA ILE A 69 9.76 4.32 8.68
C ILE A 69 11.25 4.66 8.53
N ALA A 70 11.89 5.15 9.59
CA ALA A 70 13.31 5.49 9.57
C ALA A 70 14.22 4.28 9.32
N LEU A 71 13.96 3.14 9.96
CA LEU A 71 14.72 1.89 9.74
C LEU A 71 14.62 1.38 8.30
N TYR A 72 13.42 1.46 7.69
CA TYR A 72 13.20 1.09 6.29
C TYR A 72 13.85 2.08 5.32
N ASN A 73 13.79 3.39 5.59
CA ASN A 73 14.41 4.40 4.73
C ASN A 73 15.94 4.33 4.76
N LYS A 74 16.51 3.92 5.90
CA LYS A 74 17.95 3.71 6.09
C LYS A 74 18.44 2.35 5.59
N ASP A 75 17.55 1.52 5.05
CA ASP A 75 17.84 0.18 4.56
C ASP A 75 18.48 -0.75 5.62
N ILE A 76 18.27 -0.45 6.92
CA ILE A 76 18.77 -1.28 8.05
C ILE A 76 17.96 -2.58 8.14
N ILE A 77 16.66 -2.49 7.81
CA ILE A 77 15.74 -3.62 7.78
C ILE A 77 15.19 -3.76 6.36
N ASP A 78 15.78 -4.65 5.55
CA ASP A 78 15.21 -5.08 4.26
C ASP A 78 14.38 -6.37 4.43
N ILE A 79 13.32 -6.28 5.25
CA ILE A 79 12.36 -7.37 5.40
C ILE A 79 11.15 -7.09 4.51
N LYS A 80 11.02 -7.91 3.45
CA LYS A 80 9.87 -7.96 2.54
C LYS A 80 8.86 -9.01 3.00
N LEU A 81 8.48 -9.02 4.27
CA LEU A 81 7.66 -10.10 4.85
C LEU A 81 6.45 -9.56 5.60
N GLY A 82 5.32 -10.22 5.36
CA GLY A 82 4.12 -10.21 6.19
C GLY A 82 3.22 -9.00 5.96
N GLU A 83 2.07 -9.22 5.30
CA GLU A 83 1.00 -8.22 5.26
C GLU A 83 0.06 -8.38 6.46
N ASN A 84 -0.48 -7.26 6.97
CA ASN A 84 -1.52 -7.29 7.98
C ASN A 84 -2.86 -7.61 7.31
N HIS A 85 -3.45 -8.75 7.68
CA HIS A 85 -4.75 -9.21 7.20
C HIS A 85 -5.85 -8.22 7.55
N LYS A 86 -6.60 -7.75 6.55
CA LYS A 86 -7.98 -7.28 6.80
C LYS A 86 -9.01 -7.84 5.82
N ASN A 87 -8.72 -8.00 4.52
CA ASN A 87 -9.73 -8.48 3.55
C ASN A 87 -9.16 -9.53 2.57
N PHE A 88 -9.90 -10.63 2.37
CA PHE A 88 -9.65 -11.68 1.34
C PHE A 88 -10.37 -11.40 0.01
N GLU A 89 -11.15 -10.33 -0.06
CA GLU A 89 -11.94 -9.97 -1.23
C GLU A 89 -11.02 -9.50 -2.37
N ASN A 90 -11.28 -9.97 -3.59
CA ASN A 90 -10.53 -9.67 -4.83
C ASN A 90 -9.04 -10.04 -4.83
N LEU A 91 -8.73 -11.34 -4.75
CA LEU A 91 -7.36 -11.90 -4.84
C LEU A 91 -6.61 -11.57 -6.15
N SER A 92 -7.33 -11.27 -7.23
CA SER A 92 -6.77 -10.88 -8.53
C SER A 92 -6.46 -9.39 -8.62
N ALA A 93 -6.93 -8.57 -7.68
CA ALA A 93 -6.61 -7.15 -7.65
C ALA A 93 -5.13 -6.94 -7.30
N ARG A 94 -4.59 -5.82 -7.77
CA ARG A 94 -3.25 -5.36 -7.35
C ARG A 94 -3.40 -4.45 -6.13
N ASN A 95 -2.39 -4.45 -5.28
CA ASN A 95 -2.29 -3.52 -4.17
C ASN A 95 -0.82 -3.23 -3.87
N TYR A 96 -0.57 -2.14 -3.16
CA TYR A 96 0.74 -1.81 -2.66
C TYR A 96 1.16 -2.79 -1.57
N THR A 97 2.36 -3.35 -1.72
CA THR A 97 2.98 -4.23 -0.71
C THR A 97 3.23 -3.47 0.59
N GLU A 98 3.23 -4.15 1.74
CA GLU A 98 3.57 -3.49 3.02
C GLU A 98 4.97 -2.85 3.02
N TYR A 99 5.92 -3.49 2.35
CA TYR A 99 7.24 -2.90 2.14
C TYR A 99 7.14 -1.53 1.46
N SER A 100 6.35 -1.46 0.38
CA SER A 100 6.14 -0.19 -0.32
C SER A 100 5.40 0.83 0.53
N LYS A 101 4.40 0.40 1.33
CA LYS A 101 3.67 1.29 2.24
C LYS A 101 4.60 1.94 3.26
N MET A 102 5.51 1.18 3.87
CA MET A 102 6.50 1.75 4.81
C MET A 102 7.48 2.72 4.12
N ARG A 103 7.84 2.43 2.86
CA ARG A 103 8.69 3.31 2.05
C ARG A 103 7.99 4.63 1.67
N PHE A 104 6.69 4.60 1.37
CA PHE A 104 5.91 5.76 0.92
C PHE A 104 5.41 6.63 2.06
N ARG A 105 5.23 6.04 3.25
CA ARG A 105 4.69 6.74 4.41
C ARG A 105 5.63 7.83 4.90
N ASP A 106 5.06 9.02 5.10
CA ASP A 106 5.78 10.18 5.63
C ASP A 106 5.88 10.13 7.17
N PHE A 107 6.86 10.84 7.74
CA PHE A 107 6.98 10.94 9.20
C PHE A 107 5.80 11.70 9.79
N ASN A 108 5.28 11.23 10.93
CA ASN A 108 4.08 11.78 11.60
C ASN A 108 2.79 11.74 10.75
N GLU A 109 2.74 10.95 9.69
CA GLU A 109 1.54 10.80 8.87
C GLU A 109 0.61 9.73 9.45
N MET A 110 -0.58 10.15 9.86
CA MET A 110 -1.61 9.26 10.42
C MET A 110 -2.09 8.23 9.39
N ASP A 111 -2.48 7.04 9.86
CA ASP A 111 -2.85 5.92 8.97
C ASP A 111 -3.96 6.30 7.97
N HIS A 112 -4.99 7.02 8.40
CA HIS A 112 -6.11 7.39 7.53
C HIS A 112 -5.71 8.37 6.42
N LEU A 113 -4.85 9.35 6.72
CA LEU A 113 -4.32 10.30 5.72
C LEU A 113 -3.46 9.55 4.70
N PHE A 114 -2.60 8.66 5.18
CA PHE A 114 -1.78 7.81 4.33
C PHE A 114 -2.63 6.92 3.41
N GLN A 115 -3.64 6.24 3.94
CA GLN A 115 -4.53 5.39 3.14
C GLN A 115 -5.32 6.19 2.11
N ARG A 116 -5.81 7.39 2.46
CA ARG A 116 -6.50 8.28 1.50
C ARG A 116 -5.58 8.63 0.33
N ARG A 117 -4.37 9.11 0.62
CA ARG A 117 -3.35 9.45 -0.39
C ARG A 117 -2.98 8.27 -1.27
N LEU A 118 -2.83 7.09 -0.68
CA LEU A 118 -2.52 5.85 -1.39
C LEU A 118 -3.69 5.41 -2.28
N ASN A 119 -4.93 5.53 -1.81
CA ASN A 119 -6.12 5.19 -2.60
C ASN A 119 -6.31 6.14 -3.79
N GLU A 120 -5.95 7.41 -3.64
CA GLU A 120 -5.95 8.36 -4.76
C GLU A 120 -4.91 7.99 -5.84
N SER A 121 -3.82 7.30 -5.50
CA SER A 121 -2.81 6.89 -6.47
C SER A 121 -3.15 5.59 -7.21
N ILE A 122 -4.01 4.74 -6.65
CA ILE A 122 -4.45 3.45 -7.24
C ILE A 122 -4.96 3.60 -8.69
N PRO A 123 -5.92 4.50 -9.02
CA PRO A 123 -6.43 4.58 -10.39
C PRO A 123 -5.33 4.95 -11.38
N PHE A 124 -4.40 5.83 -11.01
CA PHE A 124 -3.27 6.19 -11.87
C PHE A 124 -2.27 5.03 -12.02
N ALA A 125 -2.03 4.27 -10.96
CA ALA A 125 -1.16 3.09 -10.97
C ALA A 125 -1.70 1.99 -11.89
N GLU A 126 -3.01 1.74 -11.85
CA GLU A 126 -3.68 0.79 -12.73
C GLU A 126 -3.62 1.23 -14.19
N LEU A 127 -3.92 2.51 -14.47
CA LEU A 127 -3.81 3.09 -15.80
C LEU A 127 -2.38 3.04 -16.33
N TYR A 128 -1.36 3.26 -15.49
CA TYR A 128 0.04 3.15 -15.89
C TYR A 128 0.40 1.72 -16.31
N LEU A 129 -0.01 0.71 -15.53
CA LEU A 129 0.30 -0.68 -15.82
C LEU A 129 -0.47 -1.23 -17.03
N SER A 130 -1.69 -0.74 -17.28
CA SER A 130 -2.48 -1.13 -18.45
C SER A 130 -1.82 -0.73 -19.76
N GLN A 131 -0.97 0.32 -19.78
CA GLN A 131 -0.18 0.72 -20.95
C GLN A 131 0.85 -0.33 -21.39
N PHE A 132 1.15 -1.32 -20.54
CA PHE A 132 2.13 -2.36 -20.83
C PHE A 132 1.50 -3.75 -20.94
N PRO A 133 0.73 -4.03 -22.00
CA PRO A 133 0.12 -5.33 -22.20
C PRO A 133 1.18 -6.42 -22.38
N ASN A 134 0.88 -7.62 -21.88
CA ASN A 134 1.72 -8.78 -22.09
C ASN A 134 1.35 -9.42 -23.44
N LEU A 135 2.22 -9.28 -24.45
CA LEU A 135 1.96 -9.78 -25.81
C LEU A 135 1.67 -11.28 -25.85
N LEU A 136 2.31 -12.06 -24.96
CA LEU A 136 2.12 -13.52 -24.92
C LEU A 136 0.70 -13.91 -24.50
N PHE A 137 0.17 -13.30 -23.43
CA PHE A 137 -1.17 -13.60 -22.94
C PHE A 137 -2.25 -13.11 -23.92
N ASP A 138 -2.02 -11.98 -24.58
CA ASP A 138 -2.91 -11.49 -25.64
C ASP A 138 -2.94 -12.46 -26.84
N ALA A 139 -1.76 -12.96 -27.27
CA ALA A 139 -1.66 -13.93 -28.35
C ALA A 139 -2.36 -15.26 -28.00
N ILE A 140 -2.17 -15.77 -26.78
CA ILE A 140 -2.84 -16.99 -26.29
C ILE A 140 -4.35 -16.77 -26.22
N GLY A 141 -4.81 -15.63 -25.69
CA GLY A 141 -6.23 -15.27 -25.62
C GLY A 141 -6.87 -15.25 -27.01
N ARG A 142 -6.25 -14.56 -27.98
CA ARG A 142 -6.72 -14.53 -29.37
C ARG A 142 -6.79 -15.93 -30.01
N PHE A 143 -5.78 -16.77 -29.77
CA PHE A 143 -5.76 -18.14 -30.26
C PHE A 143 -6.90 -18.99 -29.67
N LEU A 144 -7.09 -18.94 -28.35
CA LEU A 144 -8.16 -19.68 -27.68
C LEU A 144 -9.55 -19.20 -28.09
N VAL A 145 -9.74 -17.88 -28.25
CA VAL A 145 -11.00 -17.32 -28.77
C VAL A 145 -11.27 -17.80 -30.19
N PHE A 146 -10.25 -17.90 -31.05
CA PHE A 146 -10.40 -18.42 -32.40
C PHE A 146 -10.79 -19.92 -32.41
N VAL A 147 -10.05 -20.76 -31.69
CA VAL A 147 -10.31 -22.21 -31.62
C VAL A 147 -11.66 -22.50 -30.96
N SER A 148 -11.92 -21.92 -29.77
CA SER A 148 -13.18 -22.14 -29.06
C SER A 148 -14.37 -21.54 -29.80
N GLY A 149 -14.17 -20.39 -30.47
CA GLY A 149 -15.20 -19.73 -31.27
C GLY A 149 -15.63 -20.55 -32.47
N THR A 150 -14.68 -21.07 -33.25
CA THR A 150 -15.01 -21.92 -34.41
C THR A 150 -15.76 -23.19 -34.01
N VAL A 151 -15.38 -23.85 -32.91
CA VAL A 151 -16.09 -25.02 -32.39
C VAL A 151 -17.49 -24.65 -31.89
N THR A 152 -17.61 -23.54 -31.14
CA THR A 152 -18.91 -23.09 -30.62
C THR A 152 -19.88 -22.74 -31.74
N VAL A 153 -19.41 -22.02 -32.76
CA VAL A 153 -20.22 -21.63 -33.93
C VAL A 153 -20.65 -22.84 -34.75
N THR A 154 -19.76 -23.79 -34.99
CA THR A 154 -20.11 -25.00 -35.75
C THR A 154 -21.13 -25.87 -35.00
N LEU A 155 -20.94 -26.08 -33.69
CA LEU A 155 -21.91 -26.78 -32.84
C LEU A 155 -23.26 -26.06 -32.80
N ALA A 156 -23.26 -24.72 -32.70
CA ALA A 156 -24.49 -23.93 -32.73
C ALA A 156 -25.23 -24.06 -34.07
N LEU A 157 -24.53 -24.03 -35.20
CA LEU A 157 -25.13 -24.21 -36.54
C LEU A 157 -25.72 -25.61 -36.72
N VAL A 158 -25.04 -26.65 -36.26
CA VAL A 158 -25.57 -28.03 -36.29
C VAL A 158 -26.83 -28.12 -35.42
N GLY A 159 -26.82 -27.49 -34.25
CA GLY A 159 -27.97 -27.41 -33.36
C GLY A 159 -29.18 -26.70 -33.99
N LEU A 160 -28.95 -25.61 -34.73
CA LEU A 160 -30.00 -24.89 -35.46
C LEU A 160 -30.54 -25.67 -36.67
N ALA A 161 -29.72 -26.49 -37.31
CA ALA A 161 -30.14 -27.29 -38.45
C ALA A 161 -31.10 -28.42 -38.03
N LYS A 162 -30.89 -29.02 -36.84
CA LYS A 162 -31.72 -30.10 -36.30
C LYS A 162 -31.75 -30.06 -34.77
N GLU A 163 -32.91 -29.74 -34.20
CA GLU A 163 -33.12 -29.64 -32.75
C GLU A 163 -32.90 -30.98 -32.03
N GLU A 164 -33.19 -32.12 -32.68
CA GLU A 164 -32.99 -33.46 -32.11
C GLU A 164 -31.51 -33.79 -31.83
N ILE A 165 -30.58 -33.20 -32.59
CA ILE A 165 -29.13 -33.43 -32.43
C ILE A 165 -28.61 -32.74 -31.16
N LEU A 166 -29.33 -31.72 -30.67
CA LEU A 166 -28.92 -30.94 -29.49
C LEU A 166 -28.89 -31.80 -28.22
N PHE A 167 -29.84 -32.72 -28.08
CA PHE A 167 -29.98 -33.64 -26.95
C PHE A 167 -29.31 -35.01 -27.19
N LEU A 168 -28.84 -35.27 -28.41
CA LEU A 168 -28.18 -36.53 -28.75
C LEU A 168 -26.84 -36.66 -28.01
N GLU A 169 -26.60 -37.84 -27.44
CA GLU A 169 -25.34 -38.16 -26.78
C GLU A 169 -24.25 -38.48 -27.82
N ILE A 170 -23.23 -37.62 -27.90
CA ILE A 170 -22.08 -37.85 -28.77
C ILE A 170 -21.02 -38.61 -27.97
N GLY A 171 -20.85 -39.90 -28.27
CA GLY A 171 -19.69 -40.79 -27.97
C GLY A 171 -19.36 -41.05 -26.49
N SER A 172 -19.39 -40.03 -25.64
CA SER A 172 -18.99 -40.05 -24.22
C SER A 172 -20.18 -39.93 -23.26
N GLY A 173 -21.42 -40.09 -23.75
CA GLY A 173 -22.64 -39.95 -22.93
C GLY A 173 -22.95 -38.51 -22.52
N ARG A 174 -22.45 -37.51 -23.27
CA ARG A 174 -22.73 -36.08 -23.05
C ARG A 174 -23.47 -35.50 -24.23
N SER A 175 -24.41 -34.61 -23.95
CA SER A 175 -25.19 -33.91 -24.97
C SER A 175 -24.37 -32.83 -25.66
N LEU A 176 -24.78 -32.46 -26.88
CA LEU A 176 -24.16 -31.37 -27.63
C LEU A 176 -24.23 -30.02 -26.87
N VAL A 177 -25.29 -29.79 -26.10
CA VAL A 177 -25.43 -28.61 -25.21
C VAL A 177 -24.31 -28.54 -24.19
N TRP A 178 -23.87 -29.67 -23.64
CA TRP A 178 -22.78 -29.69 -22.65
C TRP A 178 -21.48 -29.16 -23.26
N TYR A 179 -21.14 -29.62 -24.46
CA TYR A 179 -19.97 -29.13 -25.19
C TYR A 179 -20.09 -27.65 -25.55
N LEU A 180 -21.28 -27.21 -25.99
CA LEU A 180 -21.54 -25.81 -26.30
C LEU A 180 -21.37 -24.92 -25.06
N GLY A 181 -21.82 -25.39 -23.89
CA GLY A 181 -21.60 -24.71 -22.60
C GLY A 181 -20.12 -24.64 -22.19
N VAL A 182 -19.37 -25.74 -22.36
CA VAL A 182 -17.94 -25.78 -22.03
C VAL A 182 -17.13 -24.87 -22.95
N PHE A 183 -17.29 -24.97 -24.27
CA PHE A 183 -16.59 -24.11 -25.22
C PHE A 183 -17.05 -22.65 -25.13
N GLY A 184 -18.32 -22.41 -24.80
CA GLY A 184 -18.84 -21.08 -24.48
C GLY A 184 -18.17 -20.48 -23.24
N ALA A 185 -18.02 -21.25 -22.17
CA ALA A 185 -17.31 -20.82 -20.97
C ALA A 185 -15.82 -20.55 -21.24
N ILE A 186 -15.13 -21.44 -21.97
CA ILE A 186 -13.74 -21.24 -22.39
C ILE A 186 -13.60 -19.96 -23.21
N LEU A 187 -14.53 -19.71 -24.14
CA LEU A 187 -14.53 -18.49 -24.96
C LEU A 187 -14.70 -17.23 -24.10
N ALA A 188 -15.64 -17.26 -23.14
CA ALA A 188 -15.86 -16.15 -22.22
C ALA A 188 -14.60 -15.85 -21.38
N VAL A 189 -13.98 -16.88 -20.80
CA VAL A 189 -12.72 -16.73 -20.03
C VAL A 189 -11.57 -16.26 -20.91
N SER A 190 -11.45 -16.78 -22.12
CA SER A 190 -10.37 -16.41 -23.06
C SER A 190 -10.48 -14.94 -23.50
N ARG A 191 -11.70 -14.41 -23.63
CA ARG A 191 -11.93 -12.98 -23.88
C ARG A 191 -11.46 -12.09 -22.72
N CYS A 192 -11.54 -12.56 -21.47
CA CYS A 192 -11.01 -11.81 -20.33
C CYS A 192 -9.48 -11.70 -20.31
N LEU A 193 -8.76 -12.59 -21.01
CA LEU A 193 -7.29 -12.55 -21.12
C LEU A 193 -6.79 -11.56 -22.18
N MET A 194 -7.64 -11.17 -23.11
CA MET A 194 -7.28 -10.24 -24.17
C MET A 194 -7.15 -8.83 -23.62
N ALA A 195 -6.12 -8.11 -24.07
CA ALA A 195 -5.95 -6.71 -23.68
C ALA A 195 -7.03 -5.87 -24.40
N ASN A 196 -7.79 -5.10 -23.63
CA ASN A 196 -8.64 -4.06 -24.22
C ASN A 196 -7.73 -3.00 -24.88
N GLU A 197 -8.18 -2.42 -25.99
CA GLU A 197 -7.51 -1.29 -26.63
C GLU A 197 -7.55 -0.09 -25.67
N THR A 198 -6.56 0.02 -24.79
CA THR A 198 -6.46 1.15 -23.87
C THR A 198 -6.03 2.37 -24.65
N LEU A 199 -6.76 3.47 -24.47
CA LEU A 199 -6.34 4.79 -24.93
C LEU A 199 -4.89 5.03 -24.48
N LEU A 200 -4.01 5.32 -25.43
CA LEU A 200 -2.61 5.60 -25.16
C LEU A 200 -2.54 6.94 -24.41
N VAL A 201 -2.25 6.87 -23.11
CA VAL A 201 -2.01 8.05 -22.27
C VAL A 201 -0.51 8.21 -22.10
N ASP A 202 0.00 9.44 -22.01
CA ASP A 202 1.42 9.67 -21.78
C ASP A 202 1.84 9.10 -20.42
N THR A 203 2.70 8.07 -20.47
CA THR A 203 3.27 7.41 -19.28
C THR A 203 4.00 8.38 -18.35
N LYS A 204 4.51 9.51 -18.85
CA LYS A 204 5.20 10.52 -18.03
C LYS A 204 4.24 11.25 -17.12
N GLU A 205 3.08 11.65 -17.62
CA GLU A 205 2.06 12.36 -16.85
C GLU A 205 1.48 11.46 -15.77
N LEU A 206 1.13 10.21 -16.13
CA LEU A 206 0.65 9.22 -15.17
C LEU A 206 1.67 8.96 -14.06
N MET A 207 2.95 8.78 -14.41
CA MET A 207 4.00 8.56 -13.42
C MET A 207 4.20 9.80 -12.54
N SER A 208 4.11 11.02 -13.09
CA SER A 208 4.16 12.25 -12.28
C SER A 208 3.03 12.30 -11.27
N ASN A 209 1.79 12.05 -11.70
CA ASN A 209 0.63 12.04 -10.82
C ASN A 209 0.74 10.96 -9.72
N ILE A 210 1.30 9.78 -10.05
CA ILE A 210 1.58 8.75 -9.05
C ILE A 210 2.62 9.26 -8.05
N ILE A 211 3.75 9.78 -8.55
CA ILE A 211 4.88 10.30 -7.77
C ILE A 211 4.41 11.37 -6.77
N ASP A 212 3.57 12.29 -7.24
CA ASP A 212 3.03 13.39 -6.43
C ASP A 212 2.16 12.87 -5.28
N LYS A 213 1.65 11.63 -5.36
CA LYS A 213 0.89 10.99 -4.28
C LYS A 213 1.75 10.08 -3.42
N ILE A 214 2.65 9.28 -3.99
CA ILE A 214 3.46 8.31 -3.22
C ILE A 214 4.66 8.95 -2.50
N HIS A 215 5.04 10.18 -2.87
CA HIS A 215 6.20 10.92 -2.33
C HIS A 215 7.51 10.11 -2.34
N PHE A 216 7.66 9.17 -3.27
CA PHE A 216 8.83 8.31 -3.41
C PHE A 216 9.31 8.29 -4.86
N ILE A 217 10.56 8.75 -5.09
CA ILE A 217 11.09 8.97 -6.44
C ILE A 217 12.50 8.38 -6.59
N PRO A 218 12.61 7.16 -7.15
CA PRO A 218 13.87 6.68 -7.67
C PRO A 218 14.32 7.54 -8.86
N SER A 219 15.62 7.84 -8.94
CA SER A 219 16.20 8.60 -10.07
C SER A 219 16.00 7.92 -11.43
N SER A 220 15.82 6.59 -11.46
CA SER A 220 15.48 5.82 -12.66
C SER A 220 14.12 6.17 -13.25
N TRP A 221 13.13 6.48 -12.41
CA TRP A 221 11.74 6.69 -12.83
C TRP A 221 11.55 8.05 -13.48
N LYS A 222 12.25 9.07 -12.97
CA LYS A 222 12.23 10.42 -13.54
C LYS A 222 12.83 10.49 -14.94
N ARG A 223 13.85 9.66 -15.22
CA ARG A 223 14.57 9.70 -16.51
C ARG A 223 13.81 9.03 -17.64
N ASN A 224 13.25 7.84 -17.42
CA ASN A 224 12.53 7.10 -18.45
C ASN A 224 11.41 6.22 -17.88
N PRO A 225 10.21 6.79 -17.64
CA PRO A 225 9.09 6.05 -17.03
C PRO A 225 8.47 5.00 -17.97
N GLY A 226 8.66 5.13 -19.29
CA GLY A 226 8.18 4.16 -20.28
C GLY A 226 9.04 2.90 -20.40
N SER A 227 10.13 2.78 -19.63
CA SER A 227 11.02 1.62 -19.72
C SER A 227 10.42 0.39 -19.05
N TYR A 228 10.59 -0.78 -19.68
CA TYR A 228 10.24 -2.07 -19.07
C TYR A 228 10.92 -2.30 -17.71
N LYS A 229 12.12 -1.73 -17.50
CA LYS A 229 12.81 -1.80 -16.21
C LYS A 229 12.00 -1.09 -15.11
N VAL A 230 11.48 0.11 -15.40
CA VAL A 230 10.67 0.90 -14.46
C VAL A 230 9.34 0.21 -14.21
N LYS A 231 8.68 -0.33 -15.25
CA LYS A 231 7.49 -1.18 -15.09
C LYS A 231 7.77 -2.31 -14.10
N LYS A 232 8.83 -3.09 -14.29
CA LYS A 232 9.15 -4.24 -13.43
C LYS A 232 9.49 -3.81 -12.00
N GLU A 233 10.16 -2.67 -11.80
CA GLU A 233 10.39 -2.10 -10.47
C GLU A 233 9.08 -1.69 -9.80
N PHE A 234 8.19 -1.02 -10.54
CA PHE A 234 6.87 -0.60 -10.06
C PHE A 234 5.98 -1.80 -9.73
N GLU A 235 5.97 -2.86 -10.55
CA GLU A 235 5.23 -4.10 -10.29
C GLU A 235 5.68 -4.83 -9.02
N ARG A 236 6.92 -4.62 -8.57
CA ARG A 236 7.39 -5.18 -7.29
C ARG A 236 6.84 -4.42 -6.09
N LEU A 237 6.50 -3.14 -6.25
CA LEU A 237 5.90 -2.31 -5.20
C LEU A 237 4.37 -2.45 -5.21
N TYR A 238 3.77 -2.50 -6.41
CA TYR A 238 2.35 -2.68 -6.66
C TYR A 238 2.07 -4.06 -7.29
N SER A 239 2.09 -5.09 -6.43
CA SER A 239 1.97 -6.49 -6.82
C SER A 239 0.52 -7.00 -6.75
N TYR A 240 0.28 -8.18 -7.34
CA TYR A 240 -1.00 -8.87 -7.18
C TYR A 240 -1.19 -9.35 -5.74
N ARG A 241 -2.43 -9.29 -5.23
CA ARG A 241 -2.77 -9.76 -3.88
C ARG A 241 -2.45 -11.25 -3.68
N ILE A 242 -2.68 -12.09 -4.69
CA ILE A 242 -2.30 -13.52 -4.64
C ILE A 242 -0.79 -13.72 -4.44
N GLN A 243 0.05 -12.86 -5.01
CA GLN A 243 1.50 -12.94 -4.84
C GLN A 243 1.89 -12.59 -3.40
N SER A 244 1.30 -11.54 -2.83
CA SER A 244 1.49 -11.20 -1.42
C SER A 244 1.05 -12.32 -0.49
N LEU A 245 -0.10 -12.96 -0.74
CA LEU A 245 -0.60 -14.09 0.04
C LEU A 245 0.39 -15.28 0.02
N ILE A 246 0.99 -15.57 -1.13
CA ILE A 246 2.04 -16.61 -1.22
C ILE A 246 3.23 -16.23 -0.33
N TYR A 247 3.67 -14.97 -0.34
CA TYR A 247 4.74 -14.51 0.54
C TYR A 247 4.36 -14.57 2.02
N GLU A 248 3.09 -14.37 2.39
CA GLU A 248 2.60 -14.55 3.75
C GLU A 248 2.73 -16.02 4.19
N VAL A 249 2.22 -16.95 3.38
CA VAL A 249 2.28 -18.40 3.67
C VAL A 249 3.72 -18.89 3.77
N VAL A 250 4.56 -18.51 2.81
CA VAL A 250 6.00 -18.81 2.83
C VAL A 250 6.68 -18.10 4.01
N GLY A 251 6.21 -16.90 4.36
CA GLY A 251 6.69 -16.08 5.46
C GLY A 251 6.62 -16.79 6.82
N VAL A 252 5.58 -17.60 7.09
CA VAL A 252 5.49 -18.38 8.33
C VAL A 252 6.71 -19.28 8.55
N LEU A 253 7.26 -19.84 7.47
CA LEU A 253 8.45 -20.70 7.51
C LEU A 253 9.76 -19.90 7.42
N VAL A 254 9.77 -18.84 6.61
CA VAL A 254 10.99 -18.08 6.29
C VAL A 254 11.30 -17.01 7.37
N VAL A 255 10.29 -16.45 8.04
CA VAL A 255 10.47 -15.41 9.07
C VAL A 255 11.32 -15.91 10.25
N PRO A 256 11.06 -17.07 10.88
CA PRO A 256 11.93 -17.57 11.96
C PRO A 256 13.39 -17.71 11.53
N TYR A 257 13.64 -18.17 10.30
CA TYR A 257 14.98 -18.28 9.73
C TYR A 257 15.63 -16.90 9.55
N ILE A 258 14.90 -15.92 9.02
CA ILE A 258 15.41 -14.55 8.85
C ILE A 258 15.67 -13.87 10.20
N LEU A 259 14.78 -14.05 11.17
CA LEU A 259 14.94 -13.50 12.51
C LEU A 259 16.16 -14.10 13.23
N TYR A 260 16.38 -15.41 13.10
CA TYR A 260 17.52 -16.06 13.74
C TYR A 260 18.85 -15.68 13.07
N PHE A 261 18.95 -15.77 11.74
CA PHE A 261 20.24 -15.63 11.05
C PHE A 261 20.57 -14.22 10.55
N LYS A 262 19.59 -13.48 10.01
CA LYS A 262 19.83 -12.14 9.47
C LYS A 262 19.71 -11.07 10.55
N MET A 263 18.61 -11.07 11.31
CA MET A 263 18.40 -10.06 12.34
C MET A 263 19.44 -10.13 13.46
N SER A 264 19.93 -11.33 13.82
CA SER A 264 21.03 -11.45 14.78
C SER A 264 22.31 -10.75 14.30
N LYS A 265 22.61 -10.78 12.99
CA LYS A 265 23.80 -10.14 12.43
C LYS A 265 23.66 -8.63 12.33
N CYS A 266 22.46 -8.14 12.02
CA CYS A 266 22.14 -6.71 11.96
C CYS A 266 21.85 -6.07 13.33
N SER A 267 21.97 -6.82 14.42
CA SER A 267 21.59 -6.35 15.76
C SER A 267 22.42 -5.15 16.24
N SER A 268 23.71 -5.10 15.91
CA SER A 268 24.58 -3.97 16.25
C SER A 268 24.13 -2.68 15.54
N GLU A 269 23.85 -2.76 14.25
CA GLU A 269 23.38 -1.62 13.45
C GLU A 269 22.04 -1.08 13.97
N ILE A 270 21.14 -1.96 14.41
CA ILE A 270 19.87 -1.55 15.02
C ILE A 270 20.11 -0.83 16.35
N ILE A 271 21.02 -1.34 17.19
CA ILE A 271 21.34 -0.71 18.48
C ILE A 271 21.97 0.67 18.26
N ASP A 272 22.93 0.77 17.34
CA ASP A 272 23.60 2.02 17.01
C ASP A 272 22.60 3.03 16.43
N PHE A 273 21.66 2.57 15.59
CA PHE A 273 20.57 3.39 15.11
C PHE A 273 19.71 3.96 16.25
N PHE A 274 19.28 3.12 17.21
CA PHE A 274 18.49 3.63 18.34
C PHE A 274 19.28 4.57 19.26
N ARG A 275 20.61 4.41 19.35
CA ARG A 275 21.47 5.31 20.12
C ARG A 275 21.62 6.67 19.44
N GLU A 276 21.81 6.69 18.12
CA GLU A 276 22.08 7.90 17.35
C GLU A 276 20.81 8.69 17.00
N PHE A 277 19.72 8.00 16.65
CA PHE A 277 18.49 8.61 16.13
C PHE A 277 17.35 8.70 17.15
N SER A 278 17.63 8.57 18.45
CA SER A 278 16.64 8.79 19.51
C SER A 278 16.91 10.10 20.26
N VAL A 279 15.92 10.99 20.25
CA VAL A 279 15.96 12.26 20.99
C VAL A 279 14.94 12.22 22.12
N HIS A 280 15.33 12.73 23.29
CA HIS A 280 14.41 12.87 24.41
C HIS A 280 13.80 14.27 24.41
N ILE A 281 12.47 14.34 24.33
CA ILE A 281 11.69 15.57 24.44
C ILE A 281 10.96 15.58 25.79
N GLN A 282 11.02 16.71 26.49
CA GLN A 282 10.32 16.91 27.75
C GLN A 282 8.81 16.72 27.55
N GLY A 283 8.16 15.97 28.44
CA GLY A 283 6.72 15.70 28.37
C GLY A 283 6.28 14.59 27.40
N ILE A 284 7.08 14.22 26.39
CA ILE A 284 6.72 13.14 25.43
C ILE A 284 7.50 11.86 25.73
N GLY A 285 8.80 11.99 26.01
CA GLY A 285 9.72 10.86 26.15
C GLY A 285 10.69 10.75 24.97
N ARG A 286 11.17 9.54 24.68
CA ARG A 286 12.09 9.29 23.56
C ARG A 286 11.31 9.11 22.26
N VAL A 287 11.70 9.86 21.24
CA VAL A 287 11.12 9.86 19.89
C VAL A 287 12.22 9.80 18.83
N CYS A 288 11.83 9.38 17.63
CA CYS A 288 12.76 9.32 16.50
C CYS A 288 13.16 10.74 16.06
N SER A 289 14.46 10.99 15.92
CA SER A 289 15.01 12.31 15.59
C SER A 289 14.51 12.85 14.24
N PHE A 290 14.28 11.98 13.25
CA PHE A 290 13.73 12.38 11.95
C PHE A 290 12.29 12.90 12.05
N ALA A 291 11.48 12.33 12.94
CA ALA A 291 10.09 12.77 13.15
C ALA A 291 10.00 14.09 13.94
N VAL A 292 11.06 14.48 14.63
CA VAL A 292 11.19 15.80 15.27
C VAL A 292 11.49 16.89 14.25
N PHE A 293 11.89 16.52 13.03
CA PHE A 293 12.33 17.44 11.97
C PHE A 293 13.57 18.27 12.36
N ASP A 294 14.59 17.63 12.93
CA ASP A 294 15.87 18.28 13.24
C ASP A 294 16.73 18.47 11.98
N PHE A 295 16.47 19.55 11.25
CA PHE A 295 17.21 19.92 10.04
C PHE A 295 18.71 20.13 10.27
N LYS A 296 19.13 20.51 11.48
CA LYS A 296 20.55 20.76 11.76
C LYS A 296 21.35 19.47 11.76
N ARG A 297 20.77 18.40 12.32
CA ARG A 297 21.42 17.09 12.45
C ARG A 297 21.16 16.15 11.27
N HIS A 298 20.04 16.29 10.57
CA HIS A 298 19.61 15.32 9.58
C HIS A 298 19.31 15.89 8.19
N GLY A 299 19.55 17.19 8.00
CA GLY A 299 19.27 17.88 6.75
C GLY A 299 20.00 17.28 5.55
N ASN A 300 19.36 17.41 4.39
CA ASN A 300 19.83 16.86 3.14
C ASN A 300 20.46 17.95 2.25
N SER A 301 21.58 17.61 1.60
CA SER A 301 22.31 18.53 0.72
C SER A 301 21.48 19.00 -0.47
N ILE A 302 20.47 18.22 -0.90
CA ILE A 302 19.53 18.60 -1.97
C ILE A 302 18.70 19.82 -1.54
N TYR A 303 18.41 19.95 -0.25
CA TYR A 303 17.61 21.02 0.34
C TYR A 303 18.47 22.12 0.99
N GLY A 304 19.78 22.13 0.70
CA GLY A 304 20.68 23.21 1.07
C GLY A 304 21.45 23.02 2.39
N HIS A 305 21.35 21.87 3.07
CA HIS A 305 22.10 21.60 4.30
C HIS A 305 22.92 20.32 4.19
N LYS A 306 24.25 20.42 4.29
CA LYS A 306 25.15 19.29 4.13
C LYS A 306 25.53 18.71 5.48
N VAL A 307 25.13 17.47 5.73
CA VAL A 307 25.50 16.69 6.92
C VAL A 307 26.20 15.40 6.49
N ASP A 308 26.85 14.72 7.44
CA ASP A 308 27.43 13.40 7.23
C ASP A 308 26.38 12.43 6.66
N LYS A 309 26.80 11.64 5.65
CA LYS A 309 25.90 10.72 4.93
C LYS A 309 25.17 9.74 5.84
N VAL A 310 25.81 9.35 6.96
CA VAL A 310 25.22 8.43 7.95
C VAL A 310 24.04 9.10 8.66
N MET A 311 24.16 10.38 9.01
CA MET A 311 23.15 11.14 9.74
C MET A 311 22.07 11.73 8.83
N GLN A 312 22.37 11.97 7.56
CA GLN A 312 21.46 12.59 6.59
C GLN A 312 20.17 11.77 6.35
N SER A 313 19.00 12.41 6.21
CA SER A 313 17.80 11.72 5.73
C SER A 313 17.96 11.27 4.27
N ASN A 314 17.76 9.99 3.99
CA ASN A 314 17.78 9.46 2.62
C ASN A 314 16.65 10.09 1.79
N ASP A 315 16.93 10.35 0.51
CA ASP A 315 16.00 10.88 -0.51
C ASP A 315 15.26 12.19 -0.14
N GLY A 316 15.69 12.91 0.91
CA GLY A 316 15.04 14.15 1.35
C GLY A 316 13.69 13.93 2.04
N LYS A 317 13.46 12.70 2.54
CA LYS A 317 12.16 12.30 3.09
C LYS A 317 11.75 13.13 4.30
N MET A 318 12.67 13.47 5.19
CA MET A 318 12.37 14.34 6.34
C MET A 318 11.83 15.71 5.91
N GLU A 319 12.46 16.33 4.90
CA GLU A 319 12.04 17.64 4.38
C GLU A 319 10.67 17.55 3.69
N ALA A 320 10.44 16.51 2.89
CA ALA A 320 9.13 16.27 2.27
C ALA A 320 8.04 16.04 3.32
N SER A 321 8.30 15.21 4.34
CA SER A 321 7.37 14.96 5.43
C SER A 321 7.06 16.21 6.25
N PHE A 322 8.04 17.11 6.46
CA PHE A 322 7.81 18.38 7.14
C PHE A 322 6.87 19.29 6.35
N LEU A 323 7.05 19.39 5.04
CA LEU A 323 6.16 20.18 4.18
C LEU A 323 4.73 19.62 4.21
N ASN A 324 4.59 18.29 4.11
CA ASN A 324 3.27 17.64 4.17
C ASN A 324 2.60 17.72 5.54
N PHE A 325 3.37 17.82 6.63
CA PHE A 325 2.82 17.96 7.98
C PHE A 325 2.32 19.39 8.27
N LYS A 326 2.91 20.39 7.62
CA LYS A 326 2.57 21.81 7.83
C LYS A 326 1.38 22.27 6.99
N VAL A 327 1.19 21.65 5.82
CA VAL A 327 0.01 21.80 4.96
C VAL A 327 -1.16 21.07 5.61
#